data_AF-A0A963I2B5-F1
#
_entry.id   AF-A0A963I2B5-F1
#
_cell.length_a   1.000
_cell.length_b   1.000
_cell.length_c   1.000
_cell.angle_alpha   90.00
_cell.angle_beta   90.00
_cell.angle_gamma   90.00
#
_symmetry.space_group_name_H-M   'P 1'
#
loop_
_entity.id
_entity.type
_entity.pdbx_description
1 polymer ?
#
loop_
_entity_poly.entity_id
_entity_poly.type
_entity_poly.pdbx_seq_one_letter_code
_entity_poly.pdbx_strand_id
1 'polypeptide(L)'
;MLLQALVACAGVTLSAVATALGIELREGKLVAEGDLDFRGTLGVDREAPVGFRAIRLKLELDTDASQDSVDKLIQLSERYCVVLQTIANGVPVGLEVSR
;
A
#
# COMPACT_ATOMS: atom_id res chain seq x y z
N MET A 1 7.87 -4.68 -8.55
CA MET A 1 7.20 -3.41 -8.90
C MET A 1 5.92 -3.13 -8.10
N LEU A 2 4.96 -4.05 -7.92
CA LEU A 2 3.68 -3.71 -7.23
C LEU A 2 3.87 -3.19 -5.78
N LEU A 3 4.59 -3.91 -4.93
CA LEU A 3 4.83 -3.48 -3.54
C LEU A 3 5.63 -2.17 -3.45
N GLN A 4 6.54 -1.93 -4.40
CA GLN A 4 7.28 -0.67 -4.49
C GLN A 4 6.34 0.49 -4.82
N ALA A 5 5.39 0.30 -5.73
CA ALA A 5 4.37 1.30 -6.05
C ALA A 5 3.48 1.59 -4.83
N LEU A 6 3.11 0.55 -4.06
CA LEU A 6 2.36 0.71 -2.82
C LEU A 6 3.14 1.54 -1.79
N VAL A 7 4.40 1.20 -1.52
CA VAL A 7 5.25 1.94 -0.57
C VAL A 7 5.42 3.39 -1.01
N ALA A 8 5.72 3.62 -2.29
CA ALA A 8 5.92 4.97 -2.82
C ALA A 8 4.65 5.82 -2.72
N CYS A 9 3.50 5.27 -3.12
CA CYS A 9 2.23 5.98 -3.05
C CYS A 9 1.83 6.26 -1.60
N ALA A 10 1.86 5.25 -0.72
CA ALA A 10 1.54 5.41 0.69
C ALA A 10 2.45 6.43 1.38
N GLY A 11 3.76 6.41 1.09
CA GLY A 11 4.72 7.36 1.65
C GLY A 11 4.45 8.82 1.23
N VAL A 12 4.20 9.06 -0.06
CA VAL A 12 3.84 10.41 -0.55
C VAL A 12 2.51 10.88 0.04
N THR A 13 1.50 10.01 0.08
CA THR A 13 0.20 10.34 0.67
C THR A 13 0.36 10.68 2.16
N LEU A 14 1.09 9.87 2.92
CA LEU A 14 1.34 10.10 4.34
C LEU A 14 2.03 11.45 4.57
N SER A 15 3.08 11.75 3.80
CA SER A 15 3.77 13.04 3.91
C SER A 15 2.83 14.22 3.62
N ALA A 16 1.99 14.11 2.58
CA ALA A 16 1.05 15.17 2.23
C ALA A 16 -0.03 15.38 3.30
N VAL A 17 -0.57 14.29 3.86
CA VAL A 17 -1.55 14.36 4.95
C VAL A 17 -0.92 14.92 6.22
N ALA A 18 0.31 14.52 6.57
CA ALA A 18 1.03 15.06 7.72
C ALA A 18 1.21 16.58 7.60
N THR A 19 1.62 17.07 6.43
CA THR A 19 1.69 18.52 6.14
C THR A 19 0.33 19.20 6.30
N ALA A 20 -0.75 18.61 5.78
CA ALA A 20 -2.09 19.19 5.88
C ALA A 20 -2.63 19.22 7.33
N LEU A 21 -2.23 18.27 8.17
CA LEU A 21 -2.59 18.22 9.59
C LEU A 21 -1.64 19.02 10.49
N GLY A 22 -0.57 19.60 9.94
CA GLY A 22 0.45 20.31 10.72
C GLY A 22 1.28 19.39 11.63
N ILE A 23 1.40 18.11 11.27
CA ILE A 23 2.19 17.11 11.99
C ILE A 23 3.61 17.11 11.44
N GLU A 24 4.58 17.36 12.30
CA GLU A 24 5.99 17.23 11.97
C GLU A 24 6.42 15.76 12.04
N LEU A 25 6.88 15.20 10.92
CA LEU A 25 7.49 13.88 10.85
C LEU A 25 8.99 14.05 10.68
N ARG A 26 9.79 13.62 11.66
CA ARG A 26 11.26 13.63 11.57
C ARG A 26 11.76 12.51 10.68
N GLU A 27 11.18 11.33 10.84
CA GLU A 27 11.44 10.15 10.02
C GLU A 27 10.14 9.37 9.80
N GLY A 28 10.03 8.75 8.62
CA GLY A 28 8.94 7.83 8.31
C GLY A 28 9.46 6.70 7.43
N LYS A 29 9.36 5.47 7.92
CA LYS A 29 9.75 4.26 7.20
C LYS A 29 8.54 3.40 6.91
N LEU A 30 8.40 3.01 5.65
CA LEU A 30 7.32 2.17 5.16
C LEU A 30 7.91 0.87 4.62
N VAL A 31 7.37 -0.26 5.09
CA VAL A 31 7.80 -1.60 4.65
C VAL A 31 6.56 -2.35 4.18
N ALA A 32 6.59 -2.84 2.94
CA ALA A 32 5.55 -3.70 2.40
C ALA A 32 6.05 -5.11 2.18
N GLU A 33 5.30 -6.08 2.66
CA GLU A 33 5.54 -7.52 2.47
C GLU A 33 4.31 -8.16 1.83
N GLY A 34 4.50 -9.24 1.07
CA GLY A 34 3.38 -9.97 0.50
C GLY A 34 3.68 -11.43 0.26
N ASP A 35 2.63 -12.25 0.29
CA ASP A 35 2.71 -13.70 0.11
C ASP A 35 2.30 -14.10 -1.30
N LEU A 36 3.09 -14.98 -1.90
CA LEU A 36 2.89 -15.50 -3.25
C LEU A 36 3.03 -17.02 -3.28
N ASP A 37 2.23 -17.68 -4.10
CA ASP A 37 2.42 -19.08 -4.47
C ASP A 37 2.85 -19.16 -5.93
N PHE A 38 4.16 -19.28 -6.16
CA PHE A 38 4.71 -19.28 -7.52
C PHE A 38 4.31 -20.51 -8.34
N ARG A 39 3.78 -21.58 -7.72
CA ARG A 39 3.32 -22.75 -8.46
C ARG A 39 2.19 -22.42 -9.44
N GLY A 40 1.32 -21.47 -9.07
CA GLY A 40 0.26 -20.97 -9.95
C GLY A 40 0.85 -20.21 -11.15
N THR A 41 1.69 -19.20 -10.89
CA THR A 41 2.30 -18.37 -11.94
C THR A 41 3.18 -19.19 -12.89
N LEU A 42 3.89 -20.20 -12.38
CA LEU A 42 4.74 -21.09 -13.17
C LEU A 42 3.97 -22.26 -13.82
N GLY A 43 2.66 -22.38 -13.59
CA GLY A 43 1.83 -23.43 -14.17
C GLY A 43 2.09 -24.85 -13.64
N VAL A 44 2.74 -24.97 -12.47
CA VAL A 44 3.04 -26.25 -11.81
C VAL A 44 1.79 -26.83 -11.14
N ASP A 45 0.96 -25.98 -10.57
CA ASP A 45 -0.27 -26.35 -9.87
C ASP A 45 -1.40 -25.42 -10.34
N ARG A 46 -2.47 -26.00 -10.89
CA ARG A 46 -3.62 -25.26 -11.43
C ARG A 46 -4.55 -24.74 -10.35
N GLU A 47 -4.53 -25.34 -9.17
CA GLU A 47 -5.34 -24.92 -8.03
C GLU A 47 -4.65 -23.82 -7.20
N ALA A 48 -3.35 -23.62 -7.41
CA ALA A 48 -2.60 -22.56 -6.74
C ALA A 48 -3.01 -21.17 -7.31
N PRO A 49 -3.44 -20.22 -6.45
CA PRO A 49 -3.89 -18.91 -6.91
C PRO A 49 -2.74 -18.09 -7.49
N VAL A 50 -3.00 -17.39 -8.61
CA VAL A 50 -2.04 -16.46 -9.22
C VAL A 50 -2.25 -15.06 -8.65
N GLY A 51 -1.17 -14.46 -8.15
CA GLY A 51 -1.18 -13.12 -7.55
C GLY A 51 -0.92 -13.14 -6.05
N PHE A 52 -0.90 -11.94 -5.44
CA PHE A 52 -0.67 -11.79 -4.00
C PHE A 52 -1.85 -12.34 -3.20
N ARG A 53 -1.57 -13.16 -2.19
CA ARG A 53 -2.57 -13.73 -1.28
C ARG A 53 -2.88 -12.78 -0.12
N ALA A 54 -1.85 -12.09 0.35
CA ALA A 54 -1.93 -11.07 1.37
C ALA A 54 -0.80 -10.07 1.15
N ILE A 55 -1.07 -8.82 1.48
CA ILE A 55 -0.09 -7.74 1.51
C ILE A 55 -0.21 -7.08 2.88
N ARG A 56 0.93 -6.80 3.51
CA ARG A 56 1.03 -6.13 4.80
C ARG A 56 1.91 -4.91 4.64
N LEU A 57 1.41 -3.75 5.07
CA LEU A 57 2.15 -2.50 5.10
C LEU A 57 2.41 -2.12 6.56
N LYS A 58 3.69 -1.99 6.91
CA LYS A 58 4.13 -1.51 8.22
C LYS A 58 4.65 -0.08 8.09
N LEU A 59 4.23 0.78 9.00
CA LEU A 59 4.68 2.15 9.12
C LEU A 59 5.42 2.31 10.45
N GLU A 60 6.61 2.90 10.40
CA GLU A 60 7.41 3.28 11.56
C GLU A 60 7.62 4.79 11.46
N LEU A 61 7.09 5.55 12.43
CA LEU A 61 7.07 7.02 12.40
C LEU A 61 7.82 7.58 13.62
N ASP A 62 8.62 8.61 13.39
CA ASP A 62 9.22 9.44 14.44
C ASP A 62 8.57 10.83 14.44
N THR A 63 7.78 11.11 15.48
CA THR A 63 7.03 12.36 15.66
C THR A 63 6.66 12.57 17.12
N ASP A 64 6.46 13.83 17.52
CA ASP A 64 5.96 14.19 18.86
C ASP A 64 4.44 14.44 18.88
N ALA A 65 3.76 14.15 17.77
CA ALA A 65 2.30 14.26 17.69
C ALA A 65 1.61 13.32 18.68
N SER A 66 0.43 13.72 19.17
CA SER A 66 -0.37 12.87 20.04
C SER A 66 -0.84 11.61 19.30
N GLN A 67 -1.17 10.55 20.04
CA GLN A 67 -1.68 9.32 19.46
C GLN A 67 -2.95 9.58 18.60
N ASP A 68 -3.86 10.43 19.06
CA ASP A 68 -5.06 10.81 18.30
C ASP A 68 -4.72 11.46 16.94
N SER A 69 -3.69 12.31 16.91
CA SER A 69 -3.20 12.93 15.67
C SER A 69 -2.56 11.90 14.74
N VAL A 70 -1.79 10.95 15.28
CA VAL A 70 -1.18 9.85 14.50
C VAL A 70 -2.26 8.92 13.94
N ASP A 71 -3.26 8.56 14.74
CA ASP A 71 -4.37 7.73 14.30
C ASP A 71 -5.14 8.43 13.17
N LYS A 72 -5.34 9.75 13.29
CA LYS A 72 -5.98 10.53 12.24
C LYS A 72 -5.15 10.59 10.96
N LEU A 73 -3.83 10.76 11.09
CA LEU A 73 -2.89 10.73 9.98
C LEU A 73 -2.97 9.39 9.23
N ILE A 74 -2.94 8.27 9.96
CA ILE A 74 -3.03 6.92 9.38
C ILE A 74 -4.38 6.73 8.67
N GLN A 75 -5.49 7.05 9.35
CA GLN A 75 -6.84 6.93 8.78
C GLN A 75 -6.98 7.68 7.45
N LEU A 76 -6.50 8.91 7.39
CA LEU A 76 -6.57 9.72 6.17
C LEU A 76 -5.60 9.20 5.09
N SER A 77 -4.43 8.72 5.49
CA SER A 77 -3.45 8.17 4.54
C SER A 77 -3.95 6.89 3.88
N GLU A 78 -4.58 6.00 4.64
CA GLU A 78 -5.25 4.81 4.10
C GLU A 78 -6.37 5.20 3.14
N ARG A 79 -7.20 6.18 3.52
CA ARG A 79 -8.33 6.65 2.71
C ARG A 79 -7.89 7.25 1.38
N TYR A 80 -6.79 8.00 1.36
CA TYR A 80 -6.36 8.76 0.18
C TYR A 80 -5.24 8.12 -0.62
N CYS A 81 -4.63 7.04 -0.14
CA CYS A 81 -3.62 6.31 -0.90
C CYS A 81 -4.29 5.57 -2.07
N VAL A 82 -4.12 6.10 -3.28
CA VAL A 82 -4.74 5.56 -4.50
C VAL A 82 -4.36 4.09 -4.71
N VAL A 83 -3.07 3.75 -4.60
CA VAL A 83 -2.60 2.38 -4.84
C VAL A 83 -3.15 1.41 -3.80
N LEU A 84 -3.17 1.80 -2.52
CA LEU A 84 -3.76 0.97 -1.47
C LEU A 84 -5.24 0.71 -1.74
N GLN A 85 -6.00 1.76 -2.07
CA GLN A 85 -7.43 1.64 -2.37
C GLN A 85 -7.69 0.79 -3.63
N THR A 86 -6.88 0.92 -4.67
CA THR A 86 -6.98 0.07 -5.87
C THR A 86 -6.72 -1.41 -5.55
N ILE A 87 -5.70 -1.70 -4.74
CA ILE A 87 -5.36 -3.08 -4.36
C ILE A 87 -6.44 -3.69 -3.46
N ALA A 88 -6.91 -2.95 -2.44
CA ALA A 88 -7.83 -3.45 -1.44
C ALA A 88 -9.24 -3.71 -1.99
N ASN A 89 -9.71 -2.86 -2.89
CA ASN A 89 -11.07 -2.96 -3.43
C ASN A 89 -11.14 -3.68 -4.79
N GLY A 90 -10.01 -3.73 -5.51
CA GLY A 90 -9.99 -4.16 -6.90
C GLY A 90 -10.63 -3.14 -7.84
N VAL A 91 -10.21 -3.15 -9.09
CA VAL A 91 -10.83 -2.38 -10.17
C VAL A 91 -11.00 -3.27 -11.39
N PRO A 92 -12.01 -3.02 -12.25
CA PRO A 92 -12.11 -3.73 -13.52
C PRO A 92 -10.85 -3.50 -14.37
N VAL A 93 -10.25 -4.57 -14.88
CA VAL A 93 -9.11 -4.53 -15.79
C VAL A 93 -9.47 -5.27 -17.07
N GLY A 94 -9.47 -4.53 -18.19
CA GLY A 94 -9.68 -5.09 -19.52
C GLY A 94 -8.36 -5.39 -20.21
N LEU A 95 -8.34 -6.43 -21.04
CA LEU A 95 -7.23 -6.74 -21.94
C LEU A 95 -7.74 -6.67 -23.38
N GLU A 96 -7.19 -5.75 -24.16
CA GLU A 96 -7.52 -5.58 -25.57
C GLU A 96 -6.28 -5.84 -26.42
N VAL A 97 -6.49 -6.45 -27.59
CA VAL A 97 -5.41 -6.71 -28.56
C VAL A 97 -5.70 -5.87 -29.80
N SER A 98 -4.88 -4.84 -30.03
CA SER A 98 -4.81 -4.17 -31.32
C SER A 98 -3.88 -4.97 -32.24
N ARG A 99 -4.35 -5.24 -33.46
CA ARG A 99 -3.58 -5.87 -34.53
C ARG A 99 -3.32 -4.87 -35.63
#